data_AF-A0A5J6P368-F1
#
_entry.id   AF-A0A5J6P368-F1
#
_cell.length_a   1.000
_cell.length_b   1.000
_cell.length_c   1.000
_cell.angle_alpha   90.00
_cell.angle_beta   90.00
_cell.angle_gamma   90.00
#
_symmetry.space_group_name_H-M   'P 1'
#
loop_
_entity.id
_entity.type
_entity.pdbx_description
1 polymer ?
#
loop_
_entity_poly.entity_id
_entity_poly.type
_entity_poly.pdbx_seq_one_letter_code
_entity_poly.pdbx_strand_id
1 'polypeptide(L)'
;MQYLDINHPEWQKMWDELASYPLNDGDPLCVHEGQCWEYMGSTLDHHHLRHACHPVSNKPEYMYIERSGAALGLISLLSPLL
;
A
#
# COMPACT_ATOMS: atom_id res chain seq x y z
N MET A 1 -10.79 1.12 -9.28
CA MET A 1 -10.27 1.09 -7.89
C MET A 1 -11.41 0.79 -6.95
N GLN A 2 -11.15 0.01 -5.92
CA GLN A 2 -12.08 -0.33 -4.84
C GLN A 2 -11.55 0.27 -3.54
N TYR A 3 -12.42 0.87 -2.74
CA TYR A 3 -12.09 1.25 -1.37
C TYR A 3 -12.41 0.10 -0.43
N LEU A 4 -11.47 -0.22 0.45
CA LEU A 4 -11.70 -1.15 1.54
C LEU A 4 -12.35 -0.43 2.73
N ASP A 5 -13.19 -1.16 3.44
CA ASP A 5 -13.68 -0.75 4.75
C ASP A 5 -12.54 -0.87 5.78
N ILE A 6 -12.56 -0.03 6.82
CA ILE A 6 -11.57 -0.06 7.91
C ILE A 6 -11.52 -1.42 8.64
N ASN A 7 -12.62 -2.17 8.64
CA ASN A 7 -12.69 -3.50 9.26
C ASN A 7 -12.24 -4.61 8.29
N HIS A 8 -11.84 -4.28 7.06
CA HIS A 8 -11.34 -5.27 6.13
C HIS A 8 -10.04 -5.90 6.67
N PRO A 9 -9.85 -7.23 6.60
CA PRO A 9 -8.68 -7.89 7.18
C PRO A 9 -7.34 -7.36 6.66
N GLU A 10 -7.30 -6.91 5.41
CA GLU A 10 -6.09 -6.32 4.80
C GLU A 10 -5.81 -4.89 5.26
N TRP A 11 -6.78 -4.19 5.88
CA TRP A 11 -6.65 -2.78 6.22
C TRP A 11 -5.46 -2.52 7.14
N GLN A 12 -5.41 -3.19 8.29
CA GLN A 12 -4.31 -3.02 9.24
C GLN A 12 -2.98 -3.49 8.64
N LYS A 13 -2.99 -4.64 7.96
CA LYS A 13 -1.80 -5.22 7.33
C LYS A 13 -1.17 -4.25 6.31
N MET A 14 -1.99 -3.58 5.50
CA MET A 14 -1.52 -2.61 4.51
C MET A 14 -0.74 -1.45 5.17
N TRP A 15 -1.27 -0.91 6.28
CA TRP A 15 -0.62 0.18 7.02
C TRP A 15 0.65 -0.29 7.75
N ASP A 16 0.63 -1.49 8.32
CA ASP A 16 1.82 -2.08 8.96
C ASP A 16 2.94 -2.33 7.94
N GLU A 17 2.58 -2.83 6.75
CA GLU A 17 3.53 -3.06 5.67
C GLU A 17 4.10 -1.75 5.15
N LEU A 18 3.27 -0.71 4.94
CA LEU A 18 3.71 0.64 4.59
C LEU A 18 4.76 1.16 5.59
N ALA A 19 4.47 1.09 6.90
CA ALA A 19 5.37 1.54 7.95
C ALA A 19 6.74 0.84 7.90
N SER A 20 6.76 -0.43 7.47
CA SER A 20 8.00 -1.23 7.42
C SER A 20 9.00 -0.80 6.34
N TYR A 21 8.56 0.00 5.35
CA TYR A 21 9.47 0.50 4.32
C TYR A 21 10.50 1.45 4.95
N PRO A 22 11.80 1.36 4.57
CA PRO A 22 12.85 2.20 5.15
C PRO A 22 12.59 3.71 5.04
N LEU A 23 11.80 4.14 4.05
CA LEU A 23 11.42 5.54 3.88
C LEU A 23 10.58 6.06 5.05
N ASN A 24 9.76 5.18 5.66
CA ASN A 24 8.77 5.54 6.66
C ASN A 24 9.24 5.30 8.11
N ASP A 25 10.39 4.65 8.31
CA ASP A 25 11.02 4.40 9.63
C ASP A 25 10.05 3.86 10.71
N GLY A 26 9.11 2.99 10.31
CA GLY A 26 8.11 2.42 11.21
C GLY A 26 6.90 3.32 11.51
N ASP A 27 6.78 4.50 10.90
CA ASP A 27 5.63 5.40 11.06
C ASP A 27 4.62 5.22 9.90
N PRO A 28 3.45 4.57 10.13
CA PRO A 28 2.42 4.40 9.10
C PRO A 28 1.70 5.69 8.72
N LEU A 29 1.69 6.72 9.58
CA LEU A 29 1.02 7.98 9.32
C LEU A 29 1.96 8.97 8.64
N CYS A 30 3.21 9.03 9.11
CA CYS A 30 4.28 9.88 8.61
C CYS A 30 3.84 11.36 8.48
N VAL A 31 3.34 11.94 9.57
CA VAL A 31 2.74 13.29 9.53
C VAL A 31 3.80 14.36 9.24
N HIS A 32 3.61 15.14 8.18
CA HIS A 32 4.50 16.23 7.79
C HIS A 32 3.72 17.43 7.23
N GLU A 33 3.90 18.61 7.83
CA GLU A 33 3.19 19.86 7.45
C GLU A 33 1.66 19.72 7.34
N GLY A 34 1.07 18.90 8.22
CA GLY A 34 -0.38 18.62 8.21
C GLY A 34 -0.83 17.66 7.09
N GLN A 35 0.10 17.09 6.33
CA GLN A 35 -0.11 15.99 5.39
C GLN A 35 0.31 14.67 6.04
N CYS A 36 -0.22 13.57 5.52
CA CYS A 36 0.12 12.21 5.94
C CYS A 36 -0.09 11.26 4.75
N TRP A 37 0.20 9.98 4.94
CA TRP A 37 -0.17 8.97 3.97
C TRP A 37 -1.69 8.87 3.80
N GLU A 38 -2.14 8.92 2.55
CA GLU A 38 -3.54 8.80 2.14
C GLU A 38 -3.75 7.47 1.42
N TYR A 39 -4.79 6.73 1.80
CA TYR A 39 -5.22 5.56 1.07
C TYR A 39 -6.08 5.98 -0.14
N MET A 40 -5.60 5.68 -1.34
CA MET A 40 -6.21 6.08 -2.61
C MET A 40 -7.15 5.01 -3.18
N GLY A 41 -7.26 3.86 -2.52
CA GLY A 41 -8.00 2.71 -3.01
C GLY A 41 -7.09 1.56 -3.41
N SER A 42 -7.70 0.49 -3.91
CA SER A 42 -7.03 -0.74 -4.28
C SER A 42 -7.43 -1.21 -5.67
N THR A 43 -6.50 -1.87 -6.33
CA THR A 43 -6.73 -2.69 -7.51
C THR A 43 -6.90 -4.15 -7.08
N LEU A 44 -6.88 -5.07 -8.05
CA LEU A 44 -6.86 -6.50 -7.78
C LEU A 44 -5.58 -6.91 -7.03
N ASP A 45 -4.46 -6.29 -7.38
CA ASP A 45 -3.13 -6.76 -6.97
C ASP A 45 -2.46 -5.86 -5.94
N HIS A 46 -2.83 -4.57 -5.88
CA HIS A 46 -2.15 -3.60 -5.00
C HIS A 46 -3.12 -2.67 -4.26
N HIS A 47 -2.73 -2.25 -3.06
CA HIS A 47 -3.21 -1.05 -2.40
C HIS A 47 -2.36 0.14 -2.82
N HIS A 48 -2.99 1.27 -3.10
CA HIS A 48 -2.34 2.47 -3.59
C HIS A 48 -2.36 3.52 -2.48
N LEU A 49 -1.19 4.02 -2.09
CA LEU A 49 -1.05 5.07 -1.09
C LEU A 49 -0.26 6.25 -1.65
N ARG A 50 -0.59 7.45 -1.19
CA ARG A 50 0.08 8.69 -1.57
C ARG A 50 0.45 9.50 -0.34
N HIS A 51 1.65 10.07 -0.33
CA HIS A 51 2.02 11.14 0.58
C HIS A 51 2.21 12.42 -0.23
N ALA A 52 1.50 13.50 0.09
CA ALA A 52 1.56 14.73 -0.72
C ALA A 52 2.92 15.44 -0.66
N CYS A 53 3.60 15.40 0.49
CA CYS A 53 4.96 15.93 0.66
C CYS A 53 5.70 15.13 1.75
N HIS A 54 6.45 14.08 1.40
CA HIS A 54 7.06 13.19 2.40
C HIS A 54 8.25 13.88 3.08
N PRO A 55 8.42 13.80 4.43
CA PRO A 55 9.44 14.55 5.16
C PRO A 55 10.88 14.25 4.73
N VAL A 56 11.15 13.01 4.31
CA VAL A 56 12.49 12.58 3.87
C VAL A 56 12.82 13.08 2.46
N SER A 57 11.85 13.08 1.54
CA SER A 57 12.10 13.39 0.13
C SER A 57 11.66 14.79 -0.29
N ASN A 58 10.90 15.50 0.54
CA ASN A 58 10.33 16.83 0.30
C ASN A 58 9.57 16.93 -1.04
N LYS A 59 8.92 15.85 -1.44
CA LYS A 59 8.13 15.76 -2.68
C LYS A 59 6.97 14.78 -2.49
N PRO A 60 6.01 14.72 -3.44
CA PRO A 60 5.00 13.69 -3.43
C PRO A 60 5.63 12.29 -3.57
N GLU A 61 5.18 11.35 -2.77
CA GLU A 61 5.58 9.95 -2.81
C GLU A 61 4.37 9.04 -3.02
N TYR A 62 4.61 7.90 -3.65
CA TYR A 62 3.61 6.88 -3.93
C TYR A 62 4.14 5.53 -3.50
N MET A 63 3.31 4.76 -2.79
CA MET A 63 3.62 3.38 -2.45
C MET A 63 2.50 2.45 -2.91
N TYR A 64 2.92 1.26 -3.33
CA TYR A 64 2.06 0.20 -3.81
C TYR A 64 2.31 -1.02 -2.94
N ILE A 65 1.33 -1.38 -2.12
CA ILE A 65 1.42 -2.48 -1.17
C ILE A 65 0.69 -3.68 -1.77
N GLU A 66 1.32 -4.85 -1.83
CA GLU A 66 0.72 -6.02 -2.48
C GLU A 66 -0.50 -6.53 -1.70
N ARG A 67 -1.53 -6.96 -2.43
CA ARG A 67 -2.70 -7.60 -1.84
C ARG A 67 -2.45 -9.08 -1.58
N SER A 68 -3.12 -9.57 -0.55
CA SER A 68 -3.08 -10.99 -0.19
C SER A 68 -3.75 -11.81 -1.31
N GLY A 69 -2.94 -12.44 -2.16
CA GLY A 69 -3.40 -13.23 -3.31
C GLY A 69 -2.93 -12.74 -4.68
N ALA A 70 -2.28 -11.59 -4.79
CA ALA A 70 -1.70 -11.10 -6.05
C ALA A 70 -0.74 -12.13 -6.69
N ALA A 71 0.03 -12.85 -5.86
CA ALA A 71 0.92 -13.92 -6.31
C ALA A 71 0.19 -15.14 -6.91
N LEU A 72 -1.06 -15.42 -6.52
CA LEU A 72 -1.84 -16.55 -7.06
C LEU A 72 -2.28 -16.29 -8.51
N GLY A 73 -2.46 -15.02 -8.90
CA GLY A 73 -2.73 -14.64 -10.29
C GLY A 73 -1.55 -14.90 -11.22
N LEU A 74 -0.32 -14.68 -10.74
CA LEU A 74 0.92 -15.01 -11.47
C LEU A 74 1.09 -16.53 -11.64
N ILE A 75 0.78 -17.32 -10.62
CA ILE A 75 0.87 -18.80 -10.70
C ILE A 75 -0.20 -19.38 -11.66
N SER A 76 -1.39 -18.77 -11.73
CA SER A 76 -2.43 -19.19 -12.68
C SER A 76 -2.07 -18.91 -14.14
N LEU A 77 -1.23 -17.90 -14.42
CA LEU A 77 -0.73 -17.61 -15.78
C LEU A 77 0.52 -18.42 -16.14
N LEU A 78 1.19 -19.01 -15.16
CA LEU A 78 2.38 -19.86 -15.34
C LEU A 78 2.07 -21.36 -15.28
N SER A 79 0.80 -21.76 -15.25
CA SER A 79 0.38 -23.16 -15.39
C SER A 79 -0.08 -23.46 -16.82
N PRO A 80 0.80 -23.91 -17.74
CA PRO A 80 0.33 -24.63 -18.91
C PRO A 80 -0.08 -26.03 -18.45
N LEU A 81 -1.38 -26.34 -18.58
CA LEU A 81 -1.96 -27.67 -18.77
C LEU A 81 -1.33 -28.83 -17.96
N LEU A 82 -2.01 -29.22 -16.88
CA LEU A 82 -2.13 -30.64 -16.51
C LEU A 82 -3.32 -31.24 -17.25
#